data_AF-A0A930FJ32-F1
#
_entry.id   AF-A0A930FJ32-F1
#
_cell.length_a   1.000
_cell.length_b   1.000
_cell.length_c   1.000
_cell.angle_alpha   90.00
_cell.angle_beta   90.00
_cell.angle_gamma   90.00
#
_symmetry.space_group_name_H-M   'P 1'
#
loop_
_entity.id
_entity.type
_entity.pdbx_description
1 polymer ?
#
loop_
_entity_poly.entity_id
_entity_poly.type
_entity_poly.pdbx_seq_one_letter_code
_entity_poly.pdbx_strand_id
1 'polypeptide(L)'
;MKLTRWNIYKDMLYRLWKCDPHVIKMMLLEIVISVIEGFIAVLLPAAVIKFITTTQEWITLVLQILGLFAVYGLFSMWHVYLATRNGMQYVIPRQNIFILPVLEKVQDLTYSYYETKPAQEKLENGIRALNSNMEGAEGVYHNTIVVLFAILSLILYAIFISQIGLPILLALLFISFLHYEI
;
A
#
# COMPACT_ATOMS: atom_id res chain seq x y z
N MET A 1 -10.53 26.69 7.13
CA MET A 1 -10.70 25.22 7.27
C MET A 1 -9.74 24.73 8.35
N LYS A 2 -10.20 24.05 9.41
CA LYS A 2 -9.26 23.48 10.41
C LYS A 2 -8.43 22.39 9.72
N LEU A 3 -7.10 22.55 9.70
CA LEU A 3 -6.16 21.53 9.22
C LEU A 3 -6.13 20.37 10.22
N THR A 4 -7.07 19.44 10.09
CA THR A 4 -6.96 18.13 10.73
C THR A 4 -6.15 17.21 9.81
N ARG A 5 -5.41 16.25 10.38
CA ARG A 5 -4.61 15.28 9.61
C ARG A 5 -5.45 14.56 8.53
N TRP A 6 -6.70 14.24 8.87
CA TRP A 6 -7.66 13.63 7.96
C TRP A 6 -8.04 14.52 6.76
N ASN A 7 -8.25 15.82 6.99
CA ASN A 7 -8.57 16.75 5.92
C ASN A 7 -7.39 16.95 4.98
N ILE A 8 -6.16 16.96 5.51
CA ILE A 8 -4.93 17.01 4.70
C ILE A 8 -4.82 15.76 3.83
N TYR A 9 -4.97 14.57 4.43
CA TYR A 9 -4.94 13.30 3.70
C TYR A 9 -5.96 13.25 2.55
N LYS A 10 -7.21 13.66 2.82
CA LYS A 10 -8.25 13.74 1.79
C LYS A 10 -7.89 14.73 0.68
N ASP A 11 -7.38 15.90 1.03
CA ASP A 11 -6.97 16.91 0.06
C ASP A 11 -5.82 16.41 -0.82
N MET A 12 -4.85 15.70 -0.24
CA MET A 12 -3.74 15.09 -0.99
C MET A 12 -4.25 14.08 -2.03
N LEU A 13 -5.13 13.16 -1.64
CA LEU A 13 -5.71 12.20 -2.58
C LEU A 13 -6.59 12.86 -3.64
N TYR A 14 -7.34 13.91 -3.27
CA TYR A 14 -8.13 14.67 -4.23
C TYR A 14 -7.25 15.39 -5.25
N ARG A 15 -6.17 16.04 -4.81
CA ARG A 15 -5.18 16.66 -5.71
C ARG A 15 -4.47 15.63 -6.57
N LEU A 16 -4.13 14.47 -6.03
CA LEU A 16 -3.57 13.36 -6.80
C LEU A 16 -4.53 12.92 -7.90
N TRP A 17 -5.81 12.75 -7.59
CA TRP A 17 -6.84 12.40 -8.58
C TRP A 17 -6.97 13.44 -9.69
N LYS A 18 -6.87 14.72 -9.34
CA LYS A 18 -6.95 15.82 -10.31
C LYS A 18 -5.69 15.98 -11.14
N CYS A 19 -4.51 15.73 -10.57
CA CYS A 19 -3.23 15.82 -11.26
C CYS A 19 -3.00 14.62 -12.19
N ASP A 20 -3.18 13.41 -11.68
CA ASP A 20 -2.99 12.18 -12.45
C ASP A 20 -3.92 11.06 -11.93
N PRO A 21 -5.12 10.92 -12.51
CA PRO A 21 -6.05 9.86 -12.12
C PRO A 21 -5.56 8.46 -12.50
N HIS A 22 -4.58 8.33 -13.41
CA HIS A 22 -4.02 7.04 -13.79
C HIS A 22 -3.20 6.43 -12.64
N VAL A 23 -2.49 7.25 -11.88
CA VAL A 23 -1.77 6.81 -10.68
C VAL A 23 -2.72 6.17 -9.67
N ILE A 24 -3.88 6.77 -9.41
CA ILE A 24 -4.86 6.20 -8.47
C ILE A 24 -5.45 4.88 -8.97
N LYS A 25 -5.73 4.77 -10.28
CA LYS A 25 -6.19 3.50 -10.85
C LYS A 25 -5.16 2.39 -10.65
N MET A 26 -3.88 2.71 -10.83
CA MET A 26 -2.80 1.75 -10.65
C MET A 26 -2.55 1.41 -9.18
N MET A 27 -2.77 2.37 -8.26
CA MET A 27 -2.78 2.10 -6.81
C MET A 27 -3.86 1.08 -6.44
N LEU A 28 -5.08 1.29 -6.94
CA LEU A 28 -6.20 0.36 -6.67
C LEU A 28 -5.91 -1.03 -7.25
N LEU A 29 -5.32 -1.10 -8.44
CA LEU A 29 -4.93 -2.37 -9.04
C LEU A 29 -3.85 -3.08 -8.23
N GLU A 30 -2.83 -2.36 -7.76
CA GLU A 30 -1.80 -2.91 -6.87
C GLU A 30 -2.40 -3.48 -5.59
N ILE A 31 -3.32 -2.75 -4.95
CA ILE A 31 -4.00 -3.21 -3.74
C ILE A 31 -4.73 -4.54 -4.00
N VAL A 32 -5.51 -4.62 -5.09
CA VAL A 32 -6.26 -5.84 -5.42
C VAL A 32 -5.32 -7.02 -5.69
N ILE A 33 -4.28 -6.82 -6.50
CA ILE A 33 -3.32 -7.88 -6.83
C ILE A 33 -2.56 -8.33 -5.57
N SER A 34 -2.16 -7.41 -4.70
CA SER A 34 -1.44 -7.72 -3.46
C SER A 34 -2.31 -8.55 -2.50
N VAL A 35 -3.60 -8.20 -2.37
CA VAL A 35 -4.55 -8.98 -1.54
C VAL A 35 -4.70 -10.40 -2.09
N ILE A 36 -4.85 -10.56 -3.40
CA ILE A 36 -5.00 -11.88 -4.04
C ILE A 36 -3.72 -12.70 -3.90
N GLU A 37 -2.55 -12.12 -4.19
CA GLU A 37 -1.26 -12.78 -4.08
C GLU A 37 -0.98 -13.25 -2.66
N GLY A 38 -1.17 -12.38 -1.66
CA GLY A 38 -1.03 -12.73 -0.25
C GLY A 38 -1.99 -13.84 0.18
N PHE A 39 -3.24 -13.81 -0.30
CA PHE A 39 -4.22 -14.87 -0.01
C PHE A 39 -3.82 -16.21 -0.63
N ILE A 40 -3.37 -16.24 -1.89
CA ILE A 40 -2.86 -17.45 -2.54
C ILE A 40 -1.65 -17.99 -1.77
N ALA A 41 -0.71 -17.12 -1.36
CA ALA A 41 0.47 -17.52 -0.60
C ALA A 41 0.12 -18.24 0.71
N VAL A 42 -0.90 -17.76 1.44
CA VAL A 42 -1.40 -18.41 2.66
C VAL A 42 -2.01 -19.79 2.39
N LEU A 43 -2.72 -19.96 1.27
CA LEU A 43 -3.34 -21.22 0.89
C LEU A 43 -2.39 -22.24 0.26
N LEU A 44 -1.24 -21.79 -0.24
CA LEU A 44 -0.30 -22.60 -1.00
C LEU A 44 0.16 -23.86 -0.24
N PRO A 45 0.57 -23.79 1.04
CA PRO A 45 0.97 -25.00 1.78
C PRO A 45 -0.17 -26.02 1.91
N ALA A 46 -1.39 -25.56 2.20
CA ALA A 46 -2.55 -26.43 2.34
C ALA A 46 -2.90 -27.14 1.02
N ALA A 47 -2.80 -26.43 -0.12
CA ALA A 47 -3.00 -27.00 -1.43
C ALA A 47 -1.93 -28.06 -1.78
N VAL A 48 -0.66 -27.77 -1.49
CA VAL A 48 0.45 -28.72 -1.71
C VAL A 48 0.27 -29.99 -0.87
N ILE A 49 -0.08 -29.85 0.42
CA ILE A 49 -0.35 -30.99 1.29
C ILE A 49 -1.48 -31.84 0.70
N LYS A 50 -2.58 -31.21 0.28
CA LYS A 50 -3.71 -31.91 -0.32
C LYS A 50 -3.29 -32.73 -1.54
N PHE A 51 -2.46 -32.17 -2.42
CA PHE A 51 -1.97 -32.89 -3.60
C PHE A 51 -1.10 -34.09 -3.23
N ILE A 52 -0.24 -33.96 -2.21
CA ILE A 52 0.62 -35.05 -1.73
C ILE A 52 -0.20 -36.17 -1.07
N THR A 53 -1.24 -35.82 -0.30
CA THR A 53 -2.06 -36.80 0.43
C THR A 53 -3.10 -37.51 -0.46
N THR A 54 -3.43 -36.92 -1.62
CA THR A 54 -4.39 -37.53 -2.55
C THR A 54 -3.69 -38.62 -3.35
N THR A 55 -4.24 -39.83 -3.36
CA THR A 55 -3.69 -40.92 -4.18
C THR A 55 -3.83 -40.57 -5.67
N GLN A 56 -2.71 -40.26 -6.31
CA GLN A 56 -2.66 -39.89 -7.73
C GLN A 56 -1.32 -40.30 -8.36
N GLU A 57 -1.30 -40.38 -9.69
CA GLU A 57 -0.08 -40.69 -10.43
C GLU A 57 0.98 -39.59 -10.27
N TRP A 58 2.25 -39.98 -10.28
CA TRP A 58 3.39 -39.08 -10.09
C TRP A 58 3.39 -37.89 -11.05
N ILE A 59 3.09 -38.12 -12.32
CA ILE A 59 3.07 -37.06 -13.34
C ILE A 59 1.98 -36.03 -13.03
N THR A 60 0.78 -36.49 -12.62
CA THR A 60 -0.34 -35.62 -12.25
C THR A 60 0.00 -34.75 -11.04
N LEU A 61 0.65 -35.33 -10.03
CA LEU A 61 1.13 -34.59 -8.86
C LEU A 61 2.11 -33.47 -9.26
N VAL A 62 3.10 -33.78 -10.09
CA VAL A 62 4.10 -32.81 -10.56
C VAL A 62 3.44 -31.68 -11.35
N LEU A 63 2.52 -32.00 -12.26
CA LEU A 63 1.81 -30.98 -13.06
C LEU A 63 0.92 -30.08 -12.20
N GLN A 64 0.24 -30.62 -11.18
CA GLN A 64 -0.57 -29.83 -10.25
C GLN A 64 0.28 -28.85 -9.43
N ILE A 65 1.43 -29.32 -8.91
CA ILE A 65 2.34 -28.47 -8.15
C ILE A 65 2.92 -27.37 -9.05
N LEU A 66 3.41 -27.72 -10.25
CA LEU A 66 3.92 -26.74 -11.21
C LEU A 66 2.84 -25.72 -11.62
N GLY A 67 1.61 -26.18 -11.86
CA GLY A 67 0.47 -25.30 -12.16
C GLY A 67 0.16 -24.34 -11.02
N LEU A 68 0.16 -24.83 -9.77
CA LEU A 68 -0.07 -23.99 -8.58
C LEU A 68 1.01 -22.89 -8.46
N PHE A 69 2.28 -23.26 -8.58
CA PHE A 69 3.39 -22.30 -8.53
C PHE A 69 3.41 -21.34 -9.73
N ALA A 70 2.99 -21.78 -10.91
CA ALA A 70 2.86 -20.91 -12.07
C ALA A 70 1.77 -19.84 -11.86
N VAL A 71 0.63 -20.21 -11.30
CA VAL A 71 -0.44 -19.27 -10.93
C VAL A 71 0.05 -18.28 -9.87
N TYR A 72 0.66 -18.78 -8.79
CA TYR A 72 1.21 -17.91 -7.75
C TYR A 72 2.29 -16.97 -8.31
N GLY A 73 3.21 -17.49 -9.12
CA GLY A 73 4.27 -16.73 -9.76
C GLY A 73 3.74 -15.62 -10.66
N LEU A 74 2.64 -15.85 -11.38
CA LEU A 74 1.99 -14.82 -12.19
C LEU A 74 1.46 -13.67 -11.33
N PHE A 75 0.80 -13.96 -10.21
CA PHE A 75 0.33 -12.92 -9.27
C PHE A 75 1.48 -12.20 -8.58
N SER A 76 2.53 -12.91 -8.17
CA SER A 76 3.74 -12.33 -7.59
C SER A 76 4.45 -11.39 -8.58
N MET A 77 4.57 -11.81 -9.85
CA MET A 77 5.12 -10.96 -10.91
C MET A 77 4.34 -9.65 -11.05
N TRP A 78 3.00 -9.73 -11.11
CA TRP A 78 2.15 -8.54 -11.20
C TRP A 78 2.22 -7.65 -9.96
N HIS A 79 2.25 -8.24 -8.76
CA HIS A 79 2.43 -7.50 -7.52
C HIS A 79 3.75 -6.70 -7.56
N VAL A 80 4.88 -7.37 -7.80
CA VAL A 80 6.20 -6.72 -7.84
C VAL A 80 6.28 -5.65 -8.93
N TYR A 81 5.74 -5.93 -10.12
CA TYR A 81 5.68 -4.96 -11.20
C TYR A 81 4.90 -3.71 -10.80
N LEU A 82 3.69 -3.88 -10.24
CA LEU A 82 2.83 -2.76 -9.85
C LEU A 82 3.44 -1.96 -8.71
N ALA A 83 3.96 -2.61 -7.67
CA ALA A 83 4.61 -1.96 -6.54
C ALA A 83 5.82 -1.13 -6.98
N THR A 84 6.66 -1.69 -7.85
CA THR A 84 7.84 -0.98 -8.38
C THR A 84 7.44 0.20 -9.26
N ARG A 85 6.50 -0.04 -10.20
CA ARG A 85 5.99 1.00 -11.11
C ARG A 85 5.38 2.16 -10.31
N ASN A 86 4.48 1.85 -9.38
CA ASN A 86 3.75 2.85 -8.62
C ASN A 86 4.68 3.62 -7.69
N GLY A 87 5.60 2.92 -7.01
CA GLY A 87 6.58 3.56 -6.15
C GLY A 87 7.47 4.56 -6.89
N MET A 88 7.84 4.28 -8.14
CA MET A 88 8.59 5.22 -8.97
C MET A 88 7.74 6.39 -9.50
N GLN A 89 6.44 6.17 -9.71
CA GLN A 89 5.57 7.18 -10.30
C GLN A 89 5.12 8.27 -9.33
N TYR A 90 5.14 8.03 -8.02
CA TYR A 90 4.72 9.05 -7.05
C TYR A 90 5.59 10.31 -7.01
N VAL A 91 6.81 10.22 -7.55
CA VAL A 91 7.67 11.38 -7.75
C VAL A 91 6.98 12.43 -8.61
N ILE A 92 6.27 12.04 -9.69
CA ILE A 92 5.64 12.99 -10.62
C ILE A 92 4.54 13.83 -9.92
N PRO A 93 3.54 13.22 -9.26
CA PRO A 93 2.58 13.97 -8.45
C PRO A 93 3.24 14.80 -7.35
N ARG A 94 4.30 14.32 -6.70
CA ARG A 94 5.00 15.12 -5.68
C ARG A 94 5.58 16.40 -6.27
N GLN A 95 6.23 16.31 -7.44
CA GLN A 95 6.79 17.45 -8.14
C GLN A 95 5.69 18.45 -8.51
N ASN A 96 4.64 17.98 -9.18
CA ASN A 96 3.60 18.84 -9.74
C ASN A 96 2.65 19.44 -8.70
N ILE A 97 2.27 18.67 -7.66
CA ILE A 97 1.26 19.10 -6.68
C ILE A 97 1.89 19.96 -5.58
N PHE A 98 3.15 19.71 -5.23
CA PHE A 98 3.77 20.32 -4.06
C PHE A 98 5.05 21.09 -4.36
N ILE A 99 6.04 20.48 -5.03
CA ILE A 99 7.36 21.13 -5.20
C ILE A 99 7.26 22.35 -6.10
N LEU A 100 6.66 22.24 -7.29
CA LEU A 100 6.52 23.38 -8.22
C LEU A 100 5.74 24.55 -7.58
N PRO A 101 4.56 24.35 -6.97
CA PRO A 101 3.86 25.45 -6.30
C PRO A 101 4.63 26.07 -5.13
N VAL A 102 5.44 25.29 -4.39
CA VAL A 102 6.29 25.84 -3.33
C VAL A 102 7.39 26.72 -3.94
N LEU A 103 8.04 26.27 -5.01
CA LEU A 103 9.09 27.04 -5.69
C LEU A 103 8.54 28.33 -6.30
N GLU A 104 7.41 28.27 -7.00
CA GLU A 104 6.68 29.44 -7.51
C GLU A 104 6.35 30.40 -6.36
N LYS A 105 5.81 29.87 -5.26
CA LYS A 105 5.44 30.71 -4.12
C LYS A 105 6.64 31.41 -3.50
N VAL A 106 7.81 30.76 -3.45
CA VAL A 106 9.05 31.36 -2.93
C VAL A 106 9.51 32.51 -3.82
N GLN A 107 9.40 32.37 -5.14
CA GLN A 107 9.74 33.44 -6.09
C GLN A 107 8.85 34.68 -5.93
N ASP A 108 7.59 34.48 -5.53
CA ASP A 108 6.63 35.56 -5.28
C ASP A 108 6.79 36.26 -3.91
N LEU A 109 7.64 35.75 -3.02
CA LEU A 109 7.80 36.36 -1.69
C LEU A 109 8.59 37.67 -1.78
N THR A 110 8.11 38.70 -1.10
CA THR A 110 8.90 39.92 -0.89
C THR A 110 10.17 39.58 -0.10
N TYR A 111 11.31 40.09 -0.55
CA TYR A 111 12.61 39.84 0.06
C TYR A 111 12.63 40.10 1.57
N SER A 112 12.01 41.21 2.01
CA SER A 112 11.92 41.57 3.43
C SER A 112 11.16 40.54 4.29
N TYR A 113 10.16 39.85 3.72
CA TYR A 113 9.46 38.77 4.41
C TYR A 113 10.27 37.48 4.38
N TYR A 114 10.93 37.17 3.26
CA TYR A 114 11.76 35.97 3.11
C TYR A 114 12.90 35.88 4.14
N GLU A 115 13.51 37.03 4.50
CA GLU A 115 14.57 37.09 5.52
C GLU A 115 14.06 36.94 6.96
N THR A 116 12.74 36.93 7.19
CA THR A 116 12.21 36.74 8.54
C THR A 116 12.35 35.28 8.97
N LYS A 117 12.71 35.04 10.24
CA LYS A 117 12.79 33.68 10.82
C LYS A 117 11.51 32.85 10.58
N PRO A 118 10.28 33.38 10.78
CA PRO A 118 9.07 32.60 10.55
C PRO A 118 8.89 32.15 9.09
N ALA A 119 9.33 32.96 8.12
CA ALA A 119 9.29 32.58 6.71
C ALA A 119 10.29 31.47 6.40
N GLN A 120 11.52 31.58 6.92
CA GLN A 120 12.57 30.57 6.76
C GLN A 120 12.19 29.24 7.40
N GLU A 121 11.68 29.24 8.64
CA GLU A 121 11.21 28.03 9.33
C GLU A 121 10.06 27.35 8.57
N LYS A 122 9.12 28.14 8.03
CA LYS A 122 8.00 27.60 7.25
C LYS A 122 8.49 26.96 5.95
N LEU A 123 9.46 27.59 5.28
CA LEU A 123 10.05 27.05 4.06
C LEU A 123 10.85 25.77 4.35
N GLU A 124 11.69 25.76 5.39
CA GLU A 124 12.47 24.59 5.78
C GLU A 124 11.57 23.40 6.11
N ASN A 125 10.51 23.62 6.89
CA ASN A 125 9.53 22.58 7.19
C ASN A 125 8.80 22.09 5.93
N GLY A 126 8.47 23.00 5.01
CA GLY A 126 7.86 22.67 3.73
C GLY A 126 8.78 21.80 2.87
N ILE A 127 10.04 22.20 2.71
CA ILE A 127 11.05 21.44 1.96
C ILE A 127 11.26 20.08 2.62
N ARG A 128 11.40 20.02 3.94
CA ARG A 128 11.56 18.75 4.67
C ARG A 128 10.39 17.79 4.44
N ALA A 129 9.16 18.30 4.38
CA ALA A 129 7.98 17.49 4.09
C ALA A 129 7.92 16.97 2.64
N LEU A 130 8.72 17.54 1.73
CA LEU A 130 8.74 17.20 0.31
C LEU A 130 10.03 16.53 -0.14
N ASN A 131 11.11 16.60 0.63
CA ASN A 131 12.43 16.13 0.24
C ASN A 131 12.71 14.68 0.67
N SER A 132 11.75 13.78 0.42
CA SER A 132 11.91 12.34 0.63
C SER A 132 11.01 11.57 -0.32
N ASN A 133 11.48 10.39 -0.76
CA ASN A 133 10.71 9.48 -1.60
C ASN A 133 9.89 8.49 -0.77
N MET A 134 10.36 8.16 0.45
CA MET A 134 9.72 7.18 1.34
C MET A 134 8.93 7.85 2.48
N GLU A 135 9.16 9.15 2.71
CA GLU A 135 8.52 9.91 3.77
C GLU A 135 7.84 11.17 3.22
N GLY A 136 7.21 11.94 4.09
CA GLY A 136 6.57 13.19 3.70
C GLY A 136 5.41 12.97 2.74
N ALA A 137 5.25 13.85 1.75
CA ALA A 137 4.11 13.80 0.84
C ALA A 137 4.05 12.53 -0.02
N GLU A 138 5.21 12.03 -0.50
CA GLU A 138 5.28 10.79 -1.28
C GLU A 138 5.04 9.56 -0.40
N GLY A 139 5.61 9.56 0.81
CA GLY A 139 5.41 8.51 1.81
C GLY A 139 3.94 8.30 2.18
N VAL A 140 3.10 9.35 2.13
CA VAL A 140 1.64 9.18 2.34
C VAL A 140 1.03 8.25 1.29
N TYR A 141 1.43 8.34 0.02
CA TYR A 141 0.89 7.49 -1.04
C TYR A 141 1.33 6.03 -0.91
N HIS A 142 2.61 5.80 -0.64
CA HIS A 142 3.15 4.46 -0.34
C HIS A 142 2.41 3.81 0.83
N ASN A 143 2.30 4.52 1.96
CA ASN A 143 1.65 4.00 3.16
C ASN A 143 0.14 3.81 2.97
N THR A 144 -0.49 4.57 2.08
CA THR A 144 -1.92 4.38 1.75
C THR A 144 -2.16 2.99 1.18
N ILE A 145 -1.31 2.53 0.25
CA ILE A 145 -1.43 1.17 -0.29
C ILE A 145 -1.23 0.15 0.81
N VAL A 146 -0.15 0.26 1.58
CA VAL A 146 0.18 -0.70 2.64
C VAL A 146 -0.97 -0.86 3.63
N VAL A 147 -1.54 0.25 4.10
CA VAL A 147 -2.66 0.24 5.05
C VAL A 147 -3.92 -0.36 4.41
N LEU A 148 -4.28 0.03 3.19
CA LEU A 148 -5.48 -0.48 2.52
C LEU A 148 -5.36 -1.97 2.21
N PHE A 149 -4.21 -2.42 1.71
CA PHE A 149 -3.89 -3.83 1.53
C PHE A 149 -4.04 -4.59 2.85
N ALA A 150 -3.40 -4.13 3.92
CA ALA A 150 -3.45 -4.81 5.22
C ALA A 150 -4.90 -4.92 5.76
N ILE A 151 -5.69 -3.85 5.67
CA ILE A 151 -7.10 -3.86 6.09
C ILE A 151 -7.92 -4.84 5.25
N LEU A 152 -7.78 -4.81 3.93
CA LEU A 152 -8.53 -5.69 3.03
C LEU A 152 -8.14 -7.16 3.21
N SER A 153 -6.84 -7.45 3.35
CA SER A 153 -6.35 -8.80 3.67
C SER A 153 -6.90 -9.27 5.02
N LEU A 154 -6.91 -8.42 6.05
CA LEU A 154 -7.49 -8.77 7.35
C LEU A 154 -8.97 -9.12 7.25
N ILE A 155 -9.76 -8.32 6.51
CA ILE A 155 -11.18 -8.60 6.27
C ILE A 155 -11.34 -9.92 5.52
N LEU A 156 -10.56 -10.15 4.47
CA LEU A 156 -10.61 -11.37 3.67
C LEU A 156 -10.29 -12.61 4.52
N TYR A 157 -9.23 -12.55 5.33
CA TYR A 157 -8.86 -13.65 6.23
C TYR A 157 -9.93 -13.89 7.30
N ALA A 158 -10.50 -12.84 7.90
CA ALA A 158 -11.56 -12.99 8.89
C ALA A 158 -12.79 -13.68 8.29
N ILE A 159 -13.22 -13.27 7.08
CA ILE A 159 -14.33 -13.92 6.36
C ILE A 159 -13.99 -15.38 6.08
N PHE A 160 -12.80 -15.67 5.53
CA PHE A 160 -12.39 -17.03 5.22
C PHE A 160 -12.33 -17.94 6.46
N ILE A 161 -11.73 -17.49 7.56
CA ILE A 161 -11.61 -18.26 8.81
C ILE A 161 -12.98 -18.47 9.44
N SER A 162 -13.88 -17.48 9.38
CA SER A 162 -15.25 -17.63 9.92
C SER A 162 -16.04 -18.76 9.26
N GLN A 163 -15.74 -19.06 7.98
CA GLN A 163 -16.34 -20.18 7.24
C GLN A 163 -15.78 -21.54 7.67
N ILE A 164 -14.51 -21.59 8.10
CA ILE A 164 -13.88 -22.81 8.63
C ILE A 164 -14.43 -23.12 10.04
N GLY A 165 -14.54 -22.09 10.87
CA GLY A 165 -15.12 -22.22 12.20
C GLY A 165 -15.02 -20.93 13.01
N LEU A 166 -16.17 -20.42 13.45
CA LEU A 166 -16.24 -19.22 14.29
C LEU A 166 -15.39 -19.31 15.58
N PRO A 167 -15.30 -20.46 16.28
CA PRO A 167 -14.43 -20.58 17.45
C PRO A 167 -12.94 -20.35 17.15
N ILE A 168 -12.47 -20.74 15.95
CA ILE A 168 -11.08 -20.56 15.53
C ILE A 168 -10.77 -19.06 15.37
N LEU A 169 -11.68 -18.31 14.74
CA LEU A 169 -11.55 -16.86 14.60
C LEU A 169 -11.47 -16.18 15.98
N LEU A 170 -12.36 -16.55 16.89
CA LEU A 170 -12.37 -15.97 18.25
C LEU A 170 -11.10 -16.31 19.03
N ALA A 171 -10.60 -17.54 18.93
CA ALA A 171 -9.34 -17.95 19.55
C ALA A 171 -8.15 -17.15 19.01
N LEU A 172 -8.06 -16.94 17.69
CA LEU A 172 -7.01 -16.13 17.08
C LEU A 172 -7.07 -14.67 17.52
N LEU A 173 -8.27 -14.08 17.61
CA LEU A 173 -8.43 -12.72 18.12
C LEU A 173 -8.00 -12.60 19.58
N PHE A 174 -8.36 -13.59 20.42
CA PHE A 174 -7.96 -13.63 21.82
C PHE A 174 -6.43 -13.73 21.97
N ILE A 175 -5.78 -14.60 21.21
CA ILE A 175 -4.31 -14.74 21.23
C ILE A 175 -3.63 -13.45 20.74
N SER A 176 -4.16 -12.82 19.68
CA SER A 176 -3.64 -11.54 19.17
C SER A 176 -3.73 -10.42 20.21
N PHE A 177 -4.83 -10.38 20.96
CA PHE A 177 -4.99 -9.44 22.07
C PHE A 177 -3.97 -9.68 23.19
N LEU A 178 -3.79 -10.93 23.63
CA LEU A 178 -2.79 -11.27 24.64
C LEU A 178 -1.36 -10.96 24.20
N HIS A 179 -1.05 -11.14 22.91
CA HIS A 179 0.26 -10.79 22.37
C HIS A 179 0.57 -9.28 22.42
N TYR A 180 -0.47 -8.43 22.47
CA TYR A 180 -0.31 -6.97 22.53
C TYR A 180 -0.26 -6.43 23.97
N GLU A 181 -0.69 -7.21 24.95
CA GLU A 181 -0.70 -6.86 26.38
C GLU A 181 0.54 -7.35 27.16
N ILE A 182 1.46 -8.05 26.48
CA ILE A 182 2.77 -8.50 26.99
C ILE A 182 3.87 -7.69 26.30
#